data_AF-A0A8X6S8W3-F1
#
_entry.id   AF-A0A8X6S8W3-F1
#
_cell.length_a   1.000
_cell.length_b   1.000
_cell.length_c   1.000
_cell.angle_alpha   90.00
_cell.angle_beta   90.00
_cell.angle_gamma   90.00
#
_symmetry.space_group_name_H-M   'P 1'
#
loop_
_entity.id
_entity.type
_entity.pdbx_description
1 polymer ?
#
loop_
_entity_poly.entity_id
_entity_poly.type
_entity_poly.pdbx_seq_one_letter_code
_entity_poly.pdbx_strand_id
1 'polypeptide(L)'
;MSTIKSLKKDELLLVAEELGLDIPQNPKIIVLKNLIESSEIFETDKEFLQSVIDGVLAEKAAKIEQEKFKLESERATKIEQEKFKLESEKAKIEFEKIKLEQLKKELELTNAKCKLSPAQEKSEHFESVPTDIENLIKSIKTLTIPVPSNTEAYNLFFQSLEKAFKTKNVEDKFKAEILLNMLGEKVGNLMIYVKQIA
;
A
#
# COMPACT_ATOMS: atom_id res chain seq x y z
N MET A 1 -42.56 19.03 -35.16
CA MET A 1 -41.48 18.21 -35.75
C MET A 1 -40.24 19.05 -35.97
N SER A 2 -39.48 19.34 -34.91
CA SER A 2 -38.28 20.19 -34.96
C SER A 2 -37.05 19.56 -34.32
N THR A 3 -37.16 18.34 -33.77
CA THR A 3 -36.13 17.67 -32.96
C THR A 3 -34.93 17.23 -33.81
N ILE A 4 -35.14 16.71 -35.02
CA ILE A 4 -34.05 16.30 -35.94
C ILE A 4 -33.12 17.48 -36.31
N LYS A 5 -33.66 18.70 -36.43
CA LYS A 5 -32.89 19.86 -36.87
C LYS A 5 -31.79 20.25 -35.88
N SER A 6 -32.02 20.04 -34.59
CA SER A 6 -31.07 20.33 -33.51
C SER A 6 -30.05 19.23 -33.23
N LEU A 7 -30.28 18.00 -33.72
CA LEU A 7 -29.37 16.88 -33.47
C LEU A 7 -28.01 17.06 -34.17
N LYS A 8 -26.96 16.61 -33.48
CA LYS A 8 -25.59 16.58 -33.97
C LYS A 8 -25.37 15.39 -34.91
N LYS A 9 -24.24 15.40 -35.63
CA LYS A 9 -23.90 14.36 -36.63
C LYS A 9 -23.96 12.95 -36.05
N ASP A 10 -23.34 12.76 -34.90
CA ASP A 10 -23.25 11.51 -34.16
C ASP A 10 -24.61 11.05 -33.64
N GLU A 11 -25.45 11.96 -33.15
CA GLU A 11 -26.82 11.65 -32.71
C GLU A 11 -27.69 11.23 -33.90
N LEU A 12 -27.60 11.93 -35.03
CA LEU A 12 -28.31 11.57 -36.26
C LEU A 12 -27.84 10.22 -36.83
N LEU A 13 -26.56 9.90 -36.69
CA LEU A 13 -26.00 8.62 -37.12
C LEU A 13 -26.64 7.48 -36.33
N LEU A 14 -26.65 7.58 -34.99
CA LEU A 14 -27.23 6.59 -34.10
C LEU A 14 -28.74 6.43 -34.33
N VAL A 15 -29.46 7.54 -34.52
CA VAL A 15 -30.89 7.49 -34.86
C VAL A 15 -31.11 6.77 -36.19
N ALA A 16 -30.32 7.06 -37.23
CA ALA A 16 -30.45 6.38 -38.52
C ALA A 16 -30.11 4.88 -38.43
N GLU A 17 -29.17 4.51 -37.58
CA GLU A 17 -28.76 3.11 -37.34
C GLU A 17 -29.87 2.33 -36.61
N GLU A 18 -30.46 2.91 -35.57
CA GLU A 18 -31.60 2.32 -34.84
C GLU A 18 -32.86 2.19 -35.71
N LEU A 19 -33.05 3.11 -36.64
CA LEU A 19 -34.12 3.04 -37.65
C LEU A 19 -33.82 2.03 -38.78
N GLY A 20 -32.64 1.40 -38.78
CA GLY A 20 -32.23 0.42 -39.79
C GLY A 20 -32.04 1.00 -41.19
N LEU A 21 -31.71 2.29 -41.29
CA LEU A 21 -31.51 2.97 -42.58
C LEU A 21 -30.13 2.66 -43.16
N ASP A 22 -30.00 2.64 -44.49
CA ASP A 22 -28.72 2.42 -45.16
C ASP A 22 -27.84 3.69 -45.06
N ILE A 23 -26.88 3.66 -44.14
CA ILE A 23 -25.99 4.79 -43.86
C ILE A 23 -24.80 4.76 -44.84
N PRO A 24 -24.58 5.83 -45.62
CA PRO A 24 -23.44 5.89 -46.53
C PRO A 24 -22.12 5.97 -45.75
N GLN A 25 -21.04 5.41 -46.32
CA GLN A 25 -19.74 5.21 -45.66
C GLN A 25 -19.09 6.48 -45.05
N ASN A 26 -19.43 7.67 -45.54
CA ASN A 26 -19.01 8.94 -44.96
C ASN A 26 -20.18 9.94 -44.98
N PRO A 27 -21.13 9.81 -44.05
CA PRO A 27 -22.36 10.56 -44.11
C PRO A 27 -22.10 12.02 -43.70
N LYS A 28 -22.70 12.97 -44.43
CA LYS A 28 -22.77 14.38 -44.00
C LYS A 28 -24.03 14.58 -43.17
N ILE A 29 -24.03 15.55 -42.25
CA ILE A 29 -25.23 15.92 -41.45
C ILE A 29 -26.47 16.07 -42.32
N ILE A 30 -26.36 16.77 -43.45
CA ILE A 30 -27.49 17.02 -44.36
C ILE A 30 -28.01 15.71 -44.96
N VAL A 31 -27.10 14.81 -45.35
CA VAL A 31 -27.48 13.50 -45.91
C VAL A 31 -28.22 12.66 -44.87
N LEU A 32 -27.75 12.63 -43.62
CA LEU A 32 -28.44 11.92 -42.53
C LEU A 32 -29.82 12.50 -42.22
N LYS A 33 -29.94 13.83 -42.16
CA LYS A 33 -31.22 14.50 -41.95
C LYS A 33 -32.21 14.13 -43.06
N ASN A 34 -31.78 14.23 -44.31
CA ASN A 34 -32.62 13.88 -45.45
C ASN A 34 -33.00 12.39 -45.45
N LEU A 35 -32.09 11.50 -45.06
CA LEU A 35 -32.34 10.06 -45.00
C LEU A 35 -33.44 9.73 -43.99
N ILE A 36 -33.36 10.33 -42.79
CA ILE A 36 -34.38 10.13 -41.75
C ILE A 36 -35.70 10.79 -42.15
N GLU A 37 -35.66 12.02 -42.66
CA GLU A 37 -36.86 12.75 -43.11
C GLU A 37 -37.55 12.06 -44.31
N SER A 38 -36.81 11.31 -45.13
CA SER A 38 -37.37 10.53 -46.25
C SER A 38 -37.81 9.11 -45.86
N SER A 39 -37.62 8.70 -44.60
CA SER A 39 -38.02 7.37 -44.13
C SER A 39 -39.53 7.27 -43.97
N GLU A 40 -40.09 6.08 -44.22
CA GLU A 40 -41.54 5.83 -44.03
C GLU A 40 -41.99 6.08 -42.59
N ILE A 41 -41.09 5.82 -41.64
CA ILE A 41 -41.30 5.99 -40.20
C ILE A 41 -41.51 7.47 -39.85
N PHE A 42 -40.81 8.39 -40.53
CA PHE A 42 -40.94 9.83 -40.28
C PHE A 42 -42.36 10.36 -40.57
N GLU A 43 -43.02 9.83 -41.59
CA GLU A 43 -44.39 10.21 -41.95
C GLU A 43 -45.45 9.38 -41.22
N THR A 44 -45.19 8.08 -41.02
CA THR A 44 -46.18 7.11 -40.52
C THR A 44 -46.25 7.08 -38.99
N ASP A 45 -45.10 7.13 -38.30
CA ASP A 45 -45.01 6.95 -36.85
C ASP A 45 -44.02 7.92 -36.20
N LYS A 46 -44.52 9.13 -35.95
CA LYS A 46 -43.76 10.22 -35.32
C LYS A 46 -43.49 9.98 -33.84
N GLU A 47 -44.34 9.20 -33.17
CA GLU A 47 -44.17 8.87 -31.76
C GLU A 47 -43.02 7.88 -31.58
N PHE A 48 -42.96 6.85 -32.42
CA PHE A 48 -41.82 5.93 -32.45
C PHE A 48 -40.51 6.65 -32.77
N LEU A 49 -40.50 7.50 -33.80
CA LEU A 49 -39.30 8.29 -34.13
C LEU A 49 -38.83 9.16 -32.95
N GLN A 50 -39.76 9.80 -32.24
CA GLN A 50 -39.42 10.60 -31.06
C GLN A 50 -38.87 9.73 -29.93
N SER A 51 -39.45 8.53 -29.72
CA SER A 51 -38.93 7.55 -28.75
C SER A 51 -37.51 7.09 -29.09
N VAL A 52 -37.19 6.88 -30.37
CA VAL A 52 -35.82 6.52 -30.81
C VAL A 52 -34.86 7.66 -30.52
N ILE A 53 -35.24 8.90 -30.84
CA ILE A 53 -34.42 10.09 -30.55
C ILE A 53 -34.17 10.22 -29.05
N ASP A 54 -35.21 10.10 -28.24
CA ASP A 54 -35.11 10.21 -26.78
C ASP A 54 -34.23 9.09 -26.21
N GLY A 55 -34.36 7.86 -26.73
CA GLY A 55 -33.51 6.72 -26.38
C GLY A 55 -32.04 6.97 -26.68
N VAL A 56 -31.71 7.43 -27.90
CA VAL A 56 -30.34 7.76 -28.31
C VAL A 56 -29.74 8.86 -27.44
N LEU A 57 -30.51 9.92 -27.14
CA LEU A 57 -30.05 11.01 -26.28
C LEU A 57 -29.82 10.55 -24.84
N ALA A 58 -30.71 9.72 -24.30
CA ALA A 58 -30.58 9.15 -22.97
C ALA A 58 -29.37 8.22 -22.86
N GLU A 59 -29.16 7.34 -23.84
CA GLU A 59 -28.02 6.43 -23.87
C GLU A 59 -26.70 7.19 -23.98
N LYS A 60 -26.64 8.22 -24.83
CA LYS A 60 -25.46 9.09 -24.95
C LYS A 60 -25.16 9.81 -23.63
N ALA A 61 -26.18 10.34 -22.96
CA ALA A 61 -26.02 10.97 -21.66
C ALA A 61 -25.48 9.97 -20.62
N ALA A 62 -26.04 8.77 -20.57
CA ALA A 62 -25.59 7.70 -19.68
C ALA A 62 -24.13 7.28 -19.95
N LYS A 63 -23.71 7.17 -21.21
CA LYS A 63 -22.31 6.89 -21.57
C LYS A 63 -21.35 7.99 -21.09
N ILE A 64 -21.73 9.26 -21.26
CA ILE A 64 -20.93 10.40 -20.78
C ILE A 64 -20.82 10.38 -19.25
N GLU A 65 -21.90 10.09 -18.55
CA GLU A 65 -21.90 10.01 -17.08
C GLU A 65 -21.05 8.84 -16.59
N GLN A 66 -21.14 7.68 -17.22
CA GLN A 66 -20.31 6.51 -16.91
C GLN A 66 -18.82 6.80 -17.14
N GLU A 67 -18.47 7.47 -18.24
CA GLU A 67 -17.09 7.86 -18.53
C GLU A 67 -16.55 8.85 -17.50
N LYS A 68 -17.36 9.86 -17.12
CA LYS A 68 -17.00 10.82 -16.06
C LYS A 68 -16.75 10.10 -14.73
N PHE A 69 -17.65 9.22 -14.33
CA PHE A 69 -17.51 8.44 -13.10
C PHE A 69 -16.23 7.60 -13.11
N LYS A 70 -15.94 6.93 -14.23
CA LYS A 70 -14.72 6.13 -14.39
C LYS A 70 -13.46 6.99 -14.26
N LEU A 71 -13.45 8.16 -14.88
CA LEU A 71 -12.31 9.08 -14.85
C LEU A 71 -12.09 9.69 -13.44
N GLU A 72 -13.18 10.01 -12.73
CA GLU A 72 -13.13 10.49 -11.35
C GLU A 72 -12.63 9.42 -10.39
N SER A 73 -13.13 8.19 -10.50
CA SER A 73 -12.64 7.03 -9.75
C SER A 73 -11.14 6.80 -9.97
N GLU A 74 -10.69 6.80 -11.23
CA GLU A 74 -9.27 6.61 -11.55
C GLU A 74 -8.41 7.74 -10.97
N ARG A 75 -8.89 8.99 -11.03
CA ARG A 75 -8.19 10.12 -10.43
C ARG A 75 -8.09 10.00 -8.91
N ALA A 76 -9.17 9.60 -8.23
CA ALA A 76 -9.18 9.41 -6.79
C ALA A 76 -8.16 8.33 -6.35
N THR A 77 -8.13 7.19 -7.06
CA THR A 77 -7.17 6.11 -6.76
C THR A 77 -5.72 6.53 -6.97
N LYS A 78 -5.42 7.30 -8.03
CA LYS A 78 -4.06 7.84 -8.28
C LYS A 78 -3.61 8.78 -7.16
N ILE A 79 -4.50 9.68 -6.72
CA ILE A 79 -4.21 10.61 -5.61
C ILE A 79 -3.93 9.84 -4.32
N GLU A 80 -4.71 8.81 -4.02
CA GLU A 80 -4.55 8.02 -2.81
C GLU A 80 -3.22 7.24 -2.80
N GLN A 81 -2.84 6.64 -3.94
CA GLN A 81 -1.55 5.98 -4.09
C GLN A 81 -0.37 6.95 -3.91
N GLU A 82 -0.46 8.15 -4.47
CA GLU A 82 0.58 9.17 -4.36
C GLU A 82 0.70 9.68 -2.92
N LYS A 83 -0.43 9.89 -2.24
CA LYS A 83 -0.46 10.26 -0.82
C LYS A 83 0.20 9.19 0.05
N PHE A 84 -0.10 7.92 -0.18
CA PHE A 84 0.52 6.80 0.54
C PHE A 84 2.04 6.73 0.32
N LYS A 85 2.51 6.93 -0.93
CA LYS A 85 3.94 6.98 -1.24
C LYS A 85 4.65 8.12 -0.49
N LEU A 86 4.05 9.31 -0.51
CA LEU A 86 4.61 10.48 0.18
C LEU A 86 4.65 10.28 1.70
N GLU A 87 3.63 9.66 2.28
CA GLU A 87 3.57 9.33 3.70
C GLU A 87 4.64 8.30 4.09
N SER A 88 4.83 7.26 3.27
CA SER A 88 5.92 6.30 3.47
C SER A 88 7.30 6.95 3.40
N GLU A 89 7.51 7.91 2.50
CA GLU A 89 8.79 8.60 2.35
C GLU A 89 9.07 9.53 3.54
N LYS A 90 8.05 10.25 4.02
CA LYS A 90 8.14 11.05 5.25
C LYS A 90 8.52 10.20 6.45
N ALA A 91 7.89 9.04 6.62
CA ALA A 91 8.20 8.12 7.72
C ALA A 91 9.65 7.62 7.67
N LYS A 92 10.19 7.34 6.47
CA LYS A 92 11.61 6.95 6.31
C LYS A 92 12.55 8.08 6.73
N ILE A 93 12.29 9.31 6.30
CA ILE A 93 13.10 10.48 6.66
C ILE A 93 13.07 10.71 8.18
N GLU A 94 11.91 10.56 8.82
CA GLU A 94 11.76 10.71 10.27
C GLU A 94 12.55 9.64 11.03
N PHE A 95 12.49 8.38 10.58
CA PHE A 95 13.28 7.29 11.15
C PHE A 95 14.80 7.54 11.04
N GLU A 96 15.27 8.00 9.87
CA GLU A 96 16.68 8.34 9.68
C GLU A 96 17.14 9.49 10.58
N LYS A 97 16.29 10.51 10.77
CA LYS A 97 16.58 11.62 11.70
C LYS A 97 16.77 11.13 13.13
N ILE A 98 15.88 10.26 13.61
CA ILE A 98 15.98 9.66 14.95
C ILE A 98 17.28 8.86 15.08
N LYS A 99 17.60 8.04 14.08
CA LYS A 99 18.83 7.24 14.05
C LYS A 99 20.09 8.11 14.09
N LEU A 100 20.10 9.21 13.32
CA LEU A 100 21.20 10.17 13.33
C LEU A 100 21.36 10.84 14.70
N GLU A 101 20.25 11.21 15.35
CA GLU A 101 20.28 11.83 16.68
C GLU A 101 20.80 10.87 17.75
N GLN A 102 20.42 9.59 17.69
CA GLN A 102 20.95 8.54 18.57
C GLN A 102 22.47 8.39 18.41
N LEU A 103 22.95 8.28 17.16
CA LEU A 103 24.39 8.18 16.88
C LEU A 103 25.16 9.42 17.37
N LYS A 104 24.60 10.63 17.22
CA LYS A 104 25.22 11.85 17.77
C LYS A 104 25.37 11.80 19.29
N LYS A 105 24.32 11.36 20.01
CA LYS A 105 24.36 11.22 21.48
C LYS A 105 25.40 10.18 21.92
N GLU A 106 25.48 9.04 21.23
CA GLU A 106 26.51 8.02 21.51
C GLU A 106 27.93 8.55 21.30
N LEU A 107 28.15 9.33 20.24
CA LEU A 107 29.46 9.93 19.93
C LEU A 107 29.84 10.98 20.99
N GLU A 108 28.88 11.79 21.44
CA GLU A 108 29.08 12.77 22.52
C GLU A 108 29.44 12.09 23.85
N LEU A 109 28.73 11.02 24.22
CA LEU A 109 29.02 10.20 25.41
C LEU A 109 30.41 9.55 25.33
N THR A 110 30.78 9.01 24.16
CA THR A 110 32.09 8.38 23.94
C THR A 110 33.21 9.42 24.04
N ASN A 111 33.04 10.59 23.43
CA ASN A 111 34.01 11.68 23.53
C ASN A 111 34.15 12.22 24.96
N ALA A 112 33.06 12.33 25.72
CA ALA A 112 33.10 12.71 27.13
C ALA A 112 33.84 11.67 27.98
N LYS A 113 33.64 10.38 27.68
CA LYS A 113 34.33 9.26 28.34
C LYS A 113 35.84 9.26 28.06
N CYS A 114 36.26 9.55 26.83
CA CYS A 114 37.68 9.65 26.46
C CYS A 114 38.41 10.85 27.11
N LYS A 115 37.70 11.92 27.47
CA LYS A 115 38.28 13.07 28.19
C LYS A 115 38.52 12.80 29.68
N LEU A 116 38.03 11.69 30.23
CA LEU A 116 38.06 11.35 31.66
C LEU A 116 39.01 10.20 32.03
N SER A 117 39.92 9.76 31.15
CA SER A 117 40.91 8.74 31.53
C SER A 117 42.23 8.85 30.75
N PRO A 118 43.38 9.06 31.42
CA PRO A 118 44.64 8.54 30.93
C PRO A 118 44.81 7.06 31.36
N ALA A 119 45.35 6.25 30.44
CA ALA A 119 45.84 4.87 30.62
C ALA A 119 44.79 3.74 30.69
N GLN A 120 44.68 2.92 29.64
CA GLN A 120 45.52 1.73 29.42
C GLN A 120 45.08 1.00 28.14
N GLU A 121 46.05 0.79 27.24
CA GLU A 121 45.99 -0.17 26.14
C GLU A 121 46.28 -1.60 26.61
N LYS A 122 45.75 -2.57 25.83
CA LYS A 122 46.06 -4.02 25.66
C LYS A 122 44.74 -4.81 25.71
N SER A 123 44.45 -5.85 24.92
CA SER A 123 45.18 -6.66 23.94
C SER A 123 44.13 -7.55 23.25
N GLU A 124 44.48 -8.11 22.10
CA GLU A 124 43.71 -9.04 21.27
C GLU A 124 43.33 -10.38 21.96
N HIS A 125 42.15 -10.89 21.58
CA HIS A 125 41.74 -12.30 21.33
C HIS A 125 41.49 -13.34 22.47
N PHE A 126 40.44 -14.14 22.22
CA PHE A 126 39.92 -15.38 22.86
C PHE A 126 39.18 -15.36 24.21
N GLU A 127 37.93 -15.82 24.13
CA GLU A 127 37.14 -16.58 25.12
C GLU A 127 37.32 -16.29 26.62
N SER A 128 36.47 -15.43 27.15
CA SER A 128 35.73 -15.76 28.39
C SER A 128 34.38 -15.06 28.35
N VAL A 129 33.30 -15.84 28.24
CA VAL A 129 31.94 -15.35 28.43
C VAL A 129 31.87 -14.83 29.88
N PRO A 130 31.46 -13.58 30.13
CA PRO A 130 31.33 -13.08 31.48
C PRO A 130 30.31 -13.95 32.21
N THR A 131 30.70 -14.60 33.30
CA THR A 131 29.89 -15.48 34.15
C THR A 131 28.52 -14.86 34.51
N ASP A 132 28.41 -13.53 34.46
CA ASP A 132 27.19 -12.76 34.69
C ASP A 132 26.09 -13.00 33.63
N ILE A 133 26.42 -13.13 32.34
CA ILE A 133 25.38 -13.28 31.31
C ILE A 133 24.78 -14.69 31.30
N GLU A 134 25.59 -15.72 31.55
CA GLU A 134 25.08 -17.10 31.67
C GLU A 134 24.15 -17.26 32.86
N ASN A 135 24.47 -16.62 33.99
CA ASN A 135 23.63 -16.60 35.18
C ASN A 135 22.33 -15.83 34.93
N LEU A 136 22.40 -14.74 34.16
CA LEU A 136 21.24 -13.98 33.73
C LEU A 136 20.34 -14.81 32.81
N ILE A 137 20.92 -15.48 31.81
CA ILE A 137 20.21 -16.41 30.91
C ILE A 137 19.51 -17.51 31.72
N LYS A 138 20.21 -18.17 32.64
CA LYS A 138 19.62 -19.21 33.52
C LYS A 138 18.47 -18.65 34.34
N SER A 139 18.66 -17.48 34.95
CA SER A 139 17.62 -16.80 35.75
C SER A 139 16.39 -16.46 34.92
N ILE A 140 16.58 -15.90 33.73
CA ILE A 140 15.46 -15.57 32.83
C ILE A 140 14.74 -16.84 32.37
N LYS A 141 15.48 -17.90 32.01
CA LYS A 141 14.88 -19.19 31.64
C LYS A 141 13.99 -19.75 32.74
N THR A 142 14.37 -19.62 34.02
CA THR A 142 13.53 -20.08 35.14
C THR A 142 12.30 -19.21 35.38
N LEU A 143 12.34 -17.94 34.98
CA LEU A 143 11.24 -16.97 35.18
C LEU A 143 10.29 -16.88 33.99
N THR A 144 10.58 -17.62 32.91
CA THR A 144 9.82 -17.58 31.67
C THR A 144 9.19 -18.94 31.40
N ILE A 145 8.02 -18.95 30.75
CA ILE A 145 7.43 -20.21 30.25
C ILE A 145 8.32 -20.82 29.14
N PRO A 146 8.26 -22.14 28.90
CA PRO A 146 9.05 -22.77 27.83
C PRO A 146 8.66 -22.26 26.44
N VAL A 147 9.60 -22.37 25.50
CA VAL A 147 9.39 -21.94 24.11
C VAL A 147 8.24 -22.75 23.48
N PRO A 148 7.16 -22.09 23.02
CA PRO A 148 6.02 -22.80 22.45
C PRO A 148 6.32 -23.45 21.10
N SER A 149 5.63 -24.56 20.81
CA SER A 149 5.70 -25.22 19.49
C SER A 149 4.60 -24.79 18.53
N ASN A 150 3.52 -24.16 19.02
CA ASN A 150 2.43 -23.61 18.22
C ASN A 150 2.49 -22.08 18.23
N THR A 151 1.91 -21.45 17.21
CA THR A 151 1.99 -19.98 16.99
C THR A 151 1.18 -19.18 18.01
N GLU A 152 0.05 -19.73 18.48
CA GLU A 152 -0.90 -19.05 19.36
C GLU A 152 -0.32 -18.75 20.76
N ALA A 153 0.56 -19.60 21.27
CA ALA A 153 1.12 -19.43 22.61
C ALA A 153 2.36 -18.51 22.66
N TYR A 154 2.87 -18.03 21.53
CA TYR A 154 4.03 -17.12 21.50
C TYR A 154 3.75 -15.79 22.17
N ASN A 155 2.53 -15.26 22.08
CA ASN A 155 2.17 -14.01 22.75
C ASN A 155 2.36 -14.14 24.28
N LEU A 156 1.90 -15.24 24.87
CA LEU A 156 2.06 -15.50 26.30
C LEU A 156 3.54 -15.71 26.68
N PHE A 157 4.31 -16.36 25.81
CA PHE A 157 5.76 -16.50 26.00
C PHE A 157 6.47 -15.15 26.04
N PHE A 158 6.21 -14.27 25.07
CA PHE A 158 6.83 -12.95 25.04
C PHE A 158 6.41 -12.07 26.22
N GLN A 159 5.14 -12.13 26.64
CA GLN A 159 4.69 -11.43 27.85
C GLN A 159 5.42 -11.91 29.10
N SER A 160 5.58 -13.22 29.25
CA SER A 160 6.35 -13.80 30.35
C SER A 160 7.82 -13.39 30.30
N LEU A 161 8.42 -13.35 29.11
CA LEU A 161 9.81 -12.98 28.90
C LEU A 161 10.06 -11.51 29.22
N GLU A 162 9.18 -10.62 28.74
CA GLU A 162 9.27 -9.19 29.01
C GLU A 162 9.15 -8.91 30.52
N LYS A 163 8.26 -9.63 31.21
CA LYS A 163 8.14 -9.57 32.67
C LYS A 163 9.43 -10.02 33.36
N ALA A 164 10.06 -11.10 32.90
CA ALA A 164 11.32 -11.58 33.44
C ALA A 164 12.46 -10.56 33.23
N PHE A 165 12.53 -9.94 32.05
CA PHE A 165 13.51 -8.88 31.76
C PHE A 165 13.36 -7.66 32.66
N LYS A 166 12.12 -7.21 32.91
CA LYS A 166 11.85 -6.12 33.86
C LYS A 166 12.26 -6.50 35.29
N THR A 167 11.96 -7.73 35.71
CA THR A 167 12.26 -8.23 37.06
C THR A 167 13.76 -8.32 37.34
N LYS A 168 14.56 -8.71 36.33
CA LYS A 168 16.02 -8.83 36.45
C LYS A 168 16.79 -7.59 35.97
N ASN A 169 16.07 -6.52 35.61
CA ASN A 169 16.64 -5.28 35.10
C ASN A 169 17.64 -5.49 33.96
N VAL A 170 17.24 -6.28 32.97
CA VAL A 170 18.10 -6.67 31.83
C VAL A 170 18.33 -5.48 30.90
N GLU A 171 19.61 -5.13 30.67
CA GLU A 171 20.00 -4.10 29.70
C GLU A 171 19.67 -4.53 28.26
N ASP A 172 19.27 -3.58 27.41
CA ASP A 172 18.82 -3.85 26.04
C ASP A 172 19.86 -4.58 25.18
N LYS A 173 21.15 -4.27 25.38
CA LYS A 173 22.27 -4.92 24.68
C LYS A 173 22.33 -6.44 24.87
N PHE A 174 21.77 -6.97 25.97
CA PHE A 174 21.76 -8.40 26.29
C PHE A 174 20.45 -9.11 25.93
N LYS A 175 19.36 -8.37 25.69
CA LYS A 175 18.03 -8.97 25.45
C LYS A 175 18.01 -9.87 24.22
N ALA A 176 18.66 -9.44 23.14
CA ALA A 176 18.75 -10.22 21.91
C ALA A 176 19.53 -11.52 22.10
N GLU A 177 20.68 -11.46 22.78
CA GLU A 177 21.51 -12.64 23.08
C GLU A 177 20.78 -13.65 23.97
N ILE A 178 20.08 -13.17 25.00
CA ILE A 178 19.28 -14.04 25.87
C ILE A 178 18.13 -14.68 25.10
N LEU A 179 17.41 -13.92 24.27
CA LEU A 179 16.31 -14.43 23.45
C LEU A 179 16.80 -15.51 22.46
N LEU A 180 17.92 -15.26 21.78
CA LEU A 180 18.53 -16.22 20.86
C LEU A 180 18.92 -17.52 21.60
N ASN A 181 19.53 -17.39 22.78
CA ASN A 181 19.88 -18.55 23.60
C ASN A 181 18.65 -19.35 24.06
N MET A 182 17.52 -18.68 24.31
CA MET A 182 16.28 -19.33 24.70
C MET A 182 15.58 -20.05 23.55
N LEU A 183 15.59 -19.48 22.35
CA LEU A 183 14.96 -20.05 21.17
C LEU A 183 15.81 -21.16 20.51
N GLY A 184 17.13 -21.18 20.77
CA GLY A 184 18.04 -22.25 20.38
C GLY A 184 18.29 -22.35 18.87
N GLU A 185 18.66 -23.55 18.40
CA GLU A 185 19.07 -23.83 17.01
C GLU A 185 17.99 -23.50 15.96
N LYS A 186 16.70 -23.46 16.36
CA LYS A 186 15.59 -23.10 15.46
C LYS A 186 15.74 -21.71 14.83
N VAL A 187 16.44 -20.79 15.50
CA VAL A 187 16.71 -19.43 14.98
C VAL A 187 17.93 -19.41 14.04
N GLY A 188 18.87 -20.35 14.20
CA GLY A 188 20.06 -20.44 13.34
C GLY A 188 19.68 -20.63 11.87
N ASN A 189 18.71 -21.50 11.59
CA ASN A 189 18.21 -21.74 10.24
C ASN A 189 17.47 -20.53 9.64
N LEU A 190 16.76 -19.74 10.47
CA LEU A 190 16.10 -18.50 10.05
C LEU A 190 17.12 -17.38 9.77
N MET A 191 18.18 -17.27 10.55
CA MET A 191 19.24 -16.27 10.35
C MET A 191 20.02 -16.49 9.05
N ILE A 192 20.18 -17.74 8.59
CA ILE A 192 20.76 -18.04 7.27
C ILE A 192 19.92 -17.42 6.15
N TYR A 193 18.59 -17.51 6.24
CA TYR A 193 17.67 -16.91 5.27
C TYR A 193 17.69 -15.38 5.30
N VAL A 194 17.74 -14.77 6.50
CA VAL A 194 17.80 -13.30 6.62
C VAL A 194 19.09 -12.73 6.02
N LYS A 195 20.22 -13.44 6.15
CA LYS A 195 21.50 -13.04 5.52
C LYS A 195 21.53 -13.20 4.00
N GLN A 196 20.63 -13.98 3.41
CA GLN A 196 20.52 -14.12 1.94
C GLN A 196 19.67 -13.02 1.30
N ILE A 197 18.93 -12.24 2.10
CA ILE A 197 17.99 -11.21 1.64
C ILE A 197 18.51 -9.78 1.93
N ALA A 198 19.60 -9.65 2.70
CA ALA A 198 20.30 -8.39 2.95
C ALA A 198 21.51 -8.22 2.02
#